data_AF-A0A4R4NZD8-F1
#
_entry.id   AF-A0A4R4NZD8-F1
#
_cell.length_a   1.000
_cell.length_b   1.000
_cell.length_c   1.000
_cell.angle_alpha   90.00
_cell.angle_beta   90.00
_cell.angle_gamma   90.00
#
_symmetry.space_group_name_H-M   'P 1'
#
loop_
_entity.id
_entity.type
_entity.pdbx_description
1 polymer ?
#
loop_
_entity_poly.entity_id
_entity_poly.type
_entity_poly.pdbx_seq_one_letter_code
_entity_poly.pdbx_strand_id
1 'polypeptide(L)'
;MRAAAPRALEDLTARPLDGTVVRALGDSRAVRVAAARLRALGCLVETGREAPPEAPAGWLGVVHAPFVPGDRTLPECRIGWSGPVKVPMEGERDVQAACGIMHVHGRAAGAPRALPVDFASVCAGVLAVQALAAGMLAVLRGGPAACAATSVAQAAALALNQYVAVATSEPGAGRCPPEAAERTPPFRSADGIRFEIETFAAENWLAFWTALGAGRPAIAAGWPPFRQRFATATCALPPALQAAAGSLPYLDVRAAAHTAGVSVVEVNEDAGWPLPPLASPWRLRPTAGPGGRMSKYRPASGHAPLGGVRVAESTNRIQGPLAGHLLGLLGAEVVRLEPPGGDPMRGVPPLAGDRSVRFLALNRGKGAVEADLKTRAGRATALGLVASSDVFLENWPPGRAKLFELDAGDLAAVRPGLVYAHAGGWAEVHPAPQPMGTDYLVQAYTGVAALLAERGRPPAPTLMTITDVLGALISAEGTIAGLLARARTGTGVRVETGLVDAARLLRDAHAGGPATDTAPAAPVVTDLAAMAADPAYEALFETDGEATFSRTPWTFTPQPSHS
;
A
#
# COMPACT_ATOMS: atom_id res chain seq x y z
N MET A 1 2.03 -42.86 15.07
CA MET A 1 1.59 -41.62 14.39
C MET A 1 0.11 -41.40 14.69
N ARG A 2 -0.23 -40.47 15.59
CA ARG A 2 -1.63 -40.03 15.75
C ARG A 2 -1.96 -39.14 14.56
N ALA A 3 -2.95 -39.51 13.76
CA ALA A 3 -3.50 -38.63 12.73
C ALA A 3 -4.01 -37.35 13.40
N ALA A 4 -3.49 -36.19 12.99
CA ALA A 4 -3.98 -34.90 13.45
C ALA A 4 -5.45 -34.77 13.04
N ALA A 5 -6.32 -34.31 13.95
CA ALA A 5 -7.72 -34.04 13.64
C ALA A 5 -7.83 -33.10 12.41
N PRO A 6 -8.82 -33.29 11.51
CA PRO A 6 -9.01 -32.40 10.38
C PRO A 6 -9.20 -30.98 10.92
N ARG A 7 -8.29 -30.07 10.55
CA ARG A 7 -8.35 -28.67 10.98
C ARG A 7 -9.60 -28.01 10.42
N ALA A 8 -10.18 -27.09 11.20
CA ALA A 8 -11.32 -26.31 10.76
C ALA A 8 -10.98 -25.53 9.49
N LEU A 9 -11.96 -25.38 8.58
CA LEU A 9 -11.81 -24.61 7.33
C LEU A 9 -11.30 -23.19 7.62
N GLU A 10 -11.83 -22.56 8.67
CA GLU A 10 -11.44 -21.21 9.11
C GLU A 10 -9.95 -21.12 9.44
N ASP A 11 -9.38 -22.13 10.11
CA ASP A 11 -7.95 -22.14 10.46
C ASP A 11 -7.06 -22.21 9.22
N LEU A 12 -7.43 -23.04 8.24
CA LEU A 12 -6.70 -23.19 6.98
C LEU A 12 -6.82 -21.96 6.09
N THR A 13 -7.98 -21.28 6.12
CA THR A 13 -8.17 -20.01 5.43
C THR A 13 -7.35 -18.89 6.06
N ALA A 14 -7.30 -18.81 7.40
CA ALA A 14 -6.56 -17.79 8.12
C ALA A 14 -5.03 -17.96 7.99
N ARG A 15 -4.55 -19.21 7.90
CA ARG A 15 -3.12 -19.56 7.84
C ARG A 15 -2.81 -20.38 6.60
N PRO A 16 -2.81 -19.75 5.41
CA PRO A 16 -2.72 -20.46 4.14
C PRO A 16 -1.37 -21.16 3.91
N LEU A 17 -0.31 -20.85 4.66
CA LEU A 17 0.98 -21.54 4.58
C LEU A 17 1.28 -22.37 5.84
N ASP A 18 0.26 -22.72 6.63
CA ASP A 18 0.48 -23.54 7.83
C ASP A 18 1.15 -24.88 7.48
N GLY A 19 2.21 -25.19 8.24
CA GLY A 19 3.06 -26.37 8.07
C GLY A 19 4.28 -26.12 7.16
N THR A 20 4.33 -24.97 6.47
CA THR A 20 5.50 -24.58 5.67
C THR A 20 6.64 -24.10 6.58
N VAL A 21 7.85 -24.55 6.29
CA VAL A 21 9.07 -24.08 6.96
C VAL A 21 9.82 -23.15 6.01
N VAL A 22 10.15 -21.96 6.50
CA VAL A 22 10.92 -20.95 5.76
C VAL A 22 12.18 -20.61 6.54
N ARG A 23 13.30 -20.56 5.84
CA ARG A 23 14.55 -20.04 6.39
C ARG A 23 14.69 -18.58 5.99
N ALA A 24 14.94 -17.72 6.98
CA ALA A 24 15.15 -16.29 6.83
C ALA A 24 16.55 -15.94 7.32
N LEU A 25 17.41 -15.47 6.42
CA LEU A 25 18.82 -15.16 6.68
C LEU A 25 19.07 -13.65 6.59
N GLY A 26 19.83 -13.11 7.53
CA GLY A 26 20.13 -11.68 7.65
C GLY A 26 19.45 -11.02 8.85
N ASP A 27 19.93 -9.83 9.20
CA ASP A 27 19.50 -9.06 10.38
C ASP A 27 18.87 -7.70 10.02
N SER A 28 18.60 -7.46 8.74
CA SER A 28 17.96 -6.22 8.28
C SER A 28 16.51 -6.09 8.80
N ARG A 29 15.97 -4.87 8.75
CA ARG A 29 14.54 -4.65 9.02
C ARG A 29 13.65 -5.39 8.04
N ALA A 30 14.04 -5.47 6.77
CA ALA A 30 13.28 -6.16 5.73
C ALA A 30 13.08 -7.65 6.08
N VAL A 31 14.12 -8.34 6.55
CA VAL A 31 14.04 -9.75 6.98
C VAL A 31 13.17 -9.92 8.20
N ARG A 32 13.30 -9.04 9.20
CA ARG A 32 12.46 -9.09 10.42
C ARG A 32 10.98 -8.93 10.08
N VAL A 33 10.66 -7.96 9.21
CA VAL A 33 9.29 -7.75 8.69
C VAL A 33 8.81 -8.99 7.95
N ALA A 34 9.60 -9.49 6.99
CA ALA A 34 9.23 -10.66 6.22
C ALA A 34 8.98 -11.89 7.10
N ALA A 35 9.86 -12.15 8.08
CA ALA A 35 9.72 -13.25 9.03
C ALA A 35 8.43 -13.15 9.87
N ALA A 36 8.08 -11.96 10.36
CA ALA A 36 6.84 -11.74 11.10
C ALA A 36 5.60 -12.03 10.23
N ARG A 37 5.61 -11.59 8.96
CA ARG A 37 4.50 -11.79 8.03
C ARG A 37 4.35 -13.23 7.58
N LEU A 38 5.47 -13.94 7.36
CA LEU A 38 5.46 -15.38 7.09
C LEU A 38 4.89 -16.18 8.27
N ARG A 39 5.20 -15.80 9.52
CA ARG A 39 4.55 -16.40 10.70
C ARG A 39 3.04 -16.14 10.72
N ALA A 40 2.60 -14.94 10.34
CA ALA A 40 1.17 -14.63 10.22
C ALA A 40 0.47 -15.46 9.12
N LEU A 41 1.18 -15.87 8.06
CA LEU A 41 0.69 -16.82 7.06
C LEU A 41 0.65 -18.28 7.57
N GLY A 42 1.20 -18.56 8.76
CA GLY A 42 1.26 -19.88 9.38
C GLY A 42 2.61 -20.60 9.25
N CYS A 43 3.63 -19.97 8.67
CA CYS A 43 4.93 -20.60 8.51
C CYS A 43 5.67 -20.75 9.85
N LEU A 44 6.42 -21.84 9.99
CA LEU A 44 7.55 -21.89 10.92
C LEU A 44 8.73 -21.17 10.26
N VAL A 45 9.28 -20.16 10.94
CA VAL A 45 10.39 -19.36 10.39
C VAL A 45 11.67 -19.57 11.20
N GLU A 46 12.64 -20.22 10.58
CA GLU A 46 14.00 -20.39 11.07
C GLU A 46 14.84 -19.16 10.74
N THR A 47 15.45 -18.51 11.73
CA THR A 47 16.21 -17.27 11.52
C THR A 47 17.72 -17.51 11.66
N GLY A 48 18.50 -17.08 10.67
CA GLY A 48 19.96 -17.01 10.72
C GLY A 48 20.44 -15.57 10.57
N ARG A 49 21.54 -15.19 11.24
CA ARG A 49 22.03 -13.80 11.23
C ARG A 49 22.84 -13.44 9.99
N GLU A 50 23.57 -14.40 9.43
CA GLU A 50 24.46 -14.15 8.30
C GLU A 50 23.67 -14.16 6.99
N ALA A 51 23.67 -13.02 6.30
CA ALA A 51 23.06 -12.88 4.98
C ALA A 51 24.05 -13.36 3.90
N PRO A 52 23.58 -14.03 2.84
CA PRO A 52 24.43 -14.35 1.69
C PRO A 52 24.99 -13.08 1.02
N PRO A 53 26.23 -13.08 0.50
CA PRO A 53 26.84 -11.91 -0.14
C PRO A 53 26.01 -11.32 -1.28
N GLU A 54 25.30 -12.16 -2.03
CA GLU A 54 24.41 -11.77 -3.13
C GLU A 54 23.06 -11.19 -2.67
N ALA A 55 22.77 -11.26 -1.38
CA ALA A 55 21.53 -10.81 -0.77
C ALA A 55 21.82 -10.08 0.55
N PRO A 56 22.57 -8.96 0.52
CA PRO A 56 23.13 -8.32 1.72
C PRO A 56 22.06 -7.70 2.64
N ALA A 57 20.85 -7.45 2.13
CA ALA A 57 19.72 -7.04 2.96
C ALA A 57 18.87 -8.25 3.43
N GLY A 58 19.21 -9.47 3.01
CA GLY A 58 18.68 -10.72 3.53
C GLY A 58 18.13 -11.68 2.47
N TRP A 59 17.83 -12.90 2.89
CA TRP A 59 17.34 -13.96 2.02
C TRP A 59 16.22 -14.75 2.69
N LEU A 60 15.23 -15.17 1.91
CA LEU A 60 14.12 -16.02 2.33
C LEU A 60 14.06 -17.24 1.43
N GLY A 61 13.92 -18.44 1.98
CA GLY A 61 13.71 -19.64 1.18
C GLY A 61 12.77 -20.63 1.83
N VAL A 62 11.82 -21.14 1.07
CA VAL A 62 10.94 -22.20 1.53
C VAL A 62 11.73 -23.51 1.51
N VAL A 63 11.95 -24.11 2.69
CA VAL A 63 12.71 -25.36 2.82
C VAL A 63 11.81 -26.58 2.84
N HIS A 64 10.56 -26.43 3.27
CA HIS A 64 9.58 -27.50 3.31
C HIS A 64 8.17 -26.94 3.17
N ALA A 65 7.33 -27.58 2.36
CA ALA A 65 5.91 -27.30 2.26
C ALA A 65 5.13 -28.62 2.16
N PRO A 66 4.36 -29.03 3.20
CA PRO A 66 3.82 -30.39 3.29
C PRO A 66 2.72 -30.70 2.27
N PHE A 67 2.17 -29.67 1.63
CA PHE A 67 1.12 -29.77 0.63
C PHE A 67 1.66 -29.60 -0.80
N VAL A 68 2.98 -29.53 -0.97
CA VAL A 68 3.67 -29.56 -2.27
C VAL A 68 4.40 -30.90 -2.39
N PRO A 69 4.32 -31.60 -3.55
CA PRO A 69 5.11 -32.82 -3.78
C PRO A 69 6.61 -32.58 -3.59
N GLY A 70 7.31 -33.52 -2.94
CA GLY A 70 8.71 -33.35 -2.51
C GLY A 70 9.74 -33.31 -3.64
N ASP A 71 9.36 -33.65 -4.86
CA ASP A 71 10.16 -33.55 -6.09
C ASP A 71 10.13 -32.15 -6.73
N ARG A 72 9.30 -31.24 -6.19
CA ARG A 72 9.18 -29.87 -6.69
C ARG A 72 10.16 -28.96 -6.01
N THR A 73 10.87 -28.18 -6.81
CA THR A 73 11.62 -27.02 -6.32
C THR A 73 10.68 -26.03 -5.63
N LEU A 74 11.15 -25.40 -4.56
CA LEU A 74 10.39 -24.45 -3.75
C LEU A 74 10.98 -23.04 -3.89
N PRO A 75 10.15 -21.99 -3.83
CA PRO A 75 10.58 -20.63 -4.12
C PRO A 75 11.52 -20.06 -3.06
N GLU A 76 12.37 -19.13 -3.52
CA GLU A 76 13.24 -18.29 -2.69
C GLU A 76 13.15 -16.82 -3.10
N CYS A 77 13.58 -15.92 -2.23
CA CYS A 77 13.66 -14.49 -2.49
C CYS A 77 14.93 -13.88 -1.89
N ARG A 78 15.74 -13.23 -2.73
CA ARG A 78 16.89 -12.41 -2.33
C ARG A 78 16.47 -10.97 -2.12
N ILE A 79 17.03 -10.33 -1.10
CA ILE A 79 16.81 -8.92 -0.77
C ILE A 79 18.15 -8.21 -0.81
N GLY A 80 18.29 -7.25 -1.73
CA GLY A 80 19.43 -6.34 -1.80
C GLY A 80 19.13 -4.97 -1.18
N TRP A 81 20.17 -4.19 -0.88
CA TRP A 81 20.02 -2.77 -0.57
C TRP A 81 19.81 -1.97 -1.87
N SER A 82 20.84 -1.91 -2.73
CA SER A 82 20.78 -1.24 -4.04
C SER A 82 19.99 -2.02 -5.09
N GLY A 83 20.03 -3.36 -5.05
CA GLY A 83 19.48 -4.20 -6.11
C GLY A 83 20.11 -3.86 -7.47
N PRO A 84 19.30 -3.46 -8.48
CA PRO A 84 19.84 -3.17 -9.81
C PRO A 84 20.47 -1.76 -9.95
N VAL A 85 20.45 -0.94 -8.89
CA VAL A 85 21.01 0.43 -8.90
C VAL A 85 22.53 0.39 -8.77
N LYS A 86 23.24 1.18 -9.58
CA LYS A 86 24.71 1.24 -9.58
C LYS A 86 25.29 2.08 -8.43
N VAL A 87 24.46 2.88 -7.75
CA VAL A 87 24.83 3.62 -6.54
C VAL A 87 24.85 2.66 -5.34
N PRO A 88 26.00 2.50 -4.66
CA PRO A 88 26.11 1.62 -3.50
C PRO A 88 25.32 2.18 -2.32
N MET A 89 24.54 1.32 -1.68
CA MET A 89 23.74 1.62 -0.49
C MET A 89 23.90 0.44 0.47
N GLU A 90 24.10 0.72 1.75
CA GLU A 90 24.35 -0.33 2.76
C GLU A 90 23.27 -0.37 3.84
N GLY A 91 22.30 0.56 3.78
CA GLY A 91 21.23 0.64 4.75
C GLY A 91 20.07 1.52 4.32
N GLU A 92 19.04 1.57 5.17
CA GLU A 92 17.84 2.39 4.97
C GLU A 92 18.17 3.87 4.71
N ARG A 93 19.11 4.45 5.48
CA ARG A 93 19.46 5.87 5.35
C ARG A 93 20.04 6.19 3.99
N ASP A 94 20.92 5.34 3.47
CA ASP A 94 21.46 5.48 2.12
C ASP A 94 20.36 5.38 1.07
N VAL A 95 19.44 4.42 1.22
CA VAL A 95 18.31 4.29 0.28
C VAL A 95 17.39 5.50 0.34
N GLN A 96 17.08 6.02 1.52
CA GLN A 96 16.25 7.21 1.62
C GLN A 96 16.90 8.41 0.91
N ALA A 97 18.22 8.56 1.05
CA ALA A 97 19.00 9.62 0.42
C ALA A 97 19.06 9.45 -1.10
N ALA A 98 19.55 8.30 -1.56
CA ALA A 98 19.84 8.02 -2.96
C ALA A 98 18.57 7.76 -3.80
N CYS A 99 17.47 7.29 -3.21
CA CYS A 99 16.23 7.04 -3.94
C CYS A 99 15.18 8.14 -3.75
N GLY A 100 15.54 9.29 -3.16
CA GLY A 100 14.69 10.49 -3.13
C GLY A 100 13.58 10.51 -2.07
N ILE A 101 13.54 9.57 -1.13
CA ILE A 101 12.58 9.60 -0.01
C ILE A 101 12.83 10.86 0.83
N MET A 102 14.11 11.18 1.11
CA MET A 102 14.43 12.38 1.88
C MET A 102 13.96 13.65 1.18
N HIS A 103 14.09 13.70 -0.14
CA HIS A 103 13.62 14.80 -0.96
C HIS A 103 12.11 14.99 -0.81
N VAL A 104 11.33 13.94 -1.07
CA VAL A 104 9.87 14.02 -1.06
C VAL A 104 9.33 14.31 0.34
N HIS A 105 9.85 13.64 1.39
CA HIS A 105 9.48 13.91 2.77
C HIS A 105 9.79 15.37 3.16
N GLY A 106 10.96 15.86 2.73
CA GLY A 106 11.46 17.18 3.03
C GLY A 106 10.76 18.34 2.33
N ARG A 107 9.97 18.10 1.28
CA ARG A 107 9.31 19.17 0.50
C ARG A 107 8.48 20.12 1.36
N ALA A 108 7.72 19.61 2.33
CA ALA A 108 6.92 20.43 3.24
C ALA A 108 7.76 21.38 4.11
N ALA A 109 9.02 20.99 4.39
CA ALA A 109 9.97 21.76 5.18
C ALA A 109 10.93 22.61 4.31
N GLY A 110 10.87 22.50 2.99
CA GLY A 110 11.69 23.27 2.06
C GLY A 110 13.09 22.69 1.76
N ALA A 111 13.48 21.57 2.36
CA ALA A 111 14.78 20.92 2.13
C ALA A 111 14.69 19.42 2.40
N PRO A 112 15.53 18.56 1.77
CA PRO A 112 15.54 17.12 2.03
C PRO A 112 15.66 16.81 3.53
N ARG A 113 14.83 15.90 4.02
CA ARG A 113 14.80 15.47 5.41
C ARG A 113 14.62 13.98 5.49
N ALA A 114 15.37 13.35 6.37
CA ALA A 114 15.28 11.91 6.55
C ALA A 114 13.98 11.54 7.27
N LEU A 115 13.32 10.49 6.78
CA LEU A 115 12.14 9.93 7.42
C LEU A 115 12.61 9.07 8.60
N PRO A 116 12.18 9.33 9.85
CA PRO A 116 12.75 8.69 11.06
C PRO A 116 12.24 7.26 11.29
N VAL A 117 11.89 6.55 10.22
CA VAL A 117 11.43 5.15 10.23
C VAL A 117 12.05 4.41 9.04
N ASP A 118 12.18 3.08 9.18
CA ASP A 118 12.74 2.20 8.14
C ASP A 118 11.71 1.88 7.03
N PHE A 119 11.06 2.91 6.48
CA PHE A 119 9.93 2.77 5.55
C PHE A 119 10.28 1.95 4.30
N ALA A 120 11.41 2.22 3.65
CA ALA A 120 11.78 1.50 2.43
C ALA A 120 12.04 0.01 2.74
N SER A 121 12.72 -0.28 3.84
CA SER A 121 13.00 -1.64 4.31
C SER A 121 11.73 -2.39 4.70
N VAL A 122 10.77 -1.71 5.34
CA VAL A 122 9.44 -2.29 5.64
C VAL A 122 8.73 -2.67 4.34
N CYS A 123 8.69 -1.77 3.36
CA CYS A 123 8.13 -2.05 2.04
C CYS A 123 8.83 -3.24 1.37
N ALA A 124 10.17 -3.29 1.37
CA ALA A 124 10.94 -4.39 0.79
C ALA A 124 10.65 -5.74 1.46
N GLY A 125 10.49 -5.75 2.80
CA GLY A 125 10.09 -6.96 3.53
C GLY A 125 8.72 -7.49 3.11
N VAL A 126 7.74 -6.61 2.90
CA VAL A 126 6.42 -7.00 2.37
C VAL A 126 6.52 -7.51 0.93
N LEU A 127 7.26 -6.81 0.06
CA LEU A 127 7.47 -7.21 -1.34
C LEU A 127 8.17 -8.58 -1.43
N ALA A 128 9.12 -8.88 -0.54
CA ALA A 128 9.79 -10.18 -0.50
C ALA A 128 8.81 -11.31 -0.15
N VAL A 129 7.89 -11.09 0.80
CA VAL A 129 6.84 -12.07 1.15
C VAL A 129 5.84 -12.23 0.02
N GLN A 130 5.45 -11.14 -0.66
CA GLN A 130 4.59 -11.22 -1.85
C GLN A 130 5.22 -12.09 -2.95
N ALA A 131 6.51 -11.92 -3.23
CA ALA A 131 7.21 -12.75 -4.21
C ALA A 131 7.23 -14.23 -3.82
N LEU A 132 7.56 -14.53 -2.56
CA LEU A 132 7.59 -15.90 -2.05
C LEU A 132 6.20 -16.55 -2.07
N ALA A 133 5.18 -15.83 -1.62
CA ALA A 133 3.79 -16.30 -1.57
C ALA A 133 3.20 -16.50 -2.97
N ALA A 134 3.47 -15.58 -3.91
CA ALA A 134 3.06 -15.71 -5.30
C ALA A 134 3.80 -16.89 -5.98
N GLY A 135 5.09 -17.08 -5.69
CA GLY A 135 5.86 -18.25 -6.12
C GLY A 135 5.27 -19.57 -5.59
N MET A 136 4.88 -19.62 -4.32
CA MET A 136 4.19 -20.77 -3.74
C MET A 136 2.87 -21.04 -4.45
N LEU A 137 2.09 -20.00 -4.74
CA LEU A 137 0.84 -20.14 -5.49
C LEU A 137 1.09 -20.68 -6.91
N ALA A 138 2.14 -20.22 -7.59
CA ALA A 138 2.52 -20.74 -8.91
C ALA A 138 2.85 -22.24 -8.85
N VAL A 139 3.60 -22.68 -7.83
CA VAL A 139 3.91 -24.11 -7.60
C VAL A 139 2.64 -24.93 -7.38
N LEU A 140 1.69 -24.44 -6.56
CA LEU A 140 0.41 -25.11 -6.33
C LEU A 140 -0.47 -25.20 -7.58
N ARG A 141 -0.26 -24.31 -8.55
CA ARG A 141 -0.92 -24.27 -9.85
C ARG A 141 -0.22 -25.13 -10.91
N GLY A 142 0.81 -25.86 -10.53
CA GLY A 142 1.61 -26.70 -11.42
C GLY A 142 2.72 -25.95 -12.16
N GLY A 143 2.87 -24.64 -11.95
CA GLY A 143 3.95 -23.83 -12.53
C GLY A 143 5.31 -24.07 -11.86
N PRO A 144 6.42 -23.63 -12.49
CA PRO A 144 7.76 -23.77 -11.91
C PRO A 144 7.91 -22.90 -10.65
N ALA A 145 8.79 -23.30 -9.74
CA ALA A 145 9.30 -22.38 -8.74
C ALA A 145 10.23 -21.35 -9.40
N ALA A 146 10.24 -20.14 -8.84
CA ALA A 146 11.10 -19.06 -9.28
C ALA A 146 12.02 -18.63 -8.13
N CYS A 147 13.27 -18.32 -8.48
CA CYS A 147 14.13 -17.50 -7.65
C CYS A 147 13.71 -16.05 -7.88
N ALA A 148 13.23 -15.39 -6.83
CA ALA A 148 12.90 -13.97 -6.87
C ALA A 148 14.07 -13.13 -6.34
N ALA A 149 14.24 -11.93 -6.86
CA ALA A 149 15.04 -10.90 -6.20
C ALA A 149 14.26 -9.59 -6.12
N THR A 150 14.42 -8.89 -5.00
CA THR A 150 13.90 -7.54 -4.77
C THR A 150 14.97 -6.71 -4.05
N SER A 151 14.75 -5.42 -3.89
CA SER A 151 15.65 -4.57 -3.11
C SER A 151 14.93 -3.44 -2.40
N VAL A 152 15.61 -2.88 -1.40
CA VAL A 152 15.14 -1.71 -0.66
C VAL A 152 15.05 -0.49 -1.60
N ALA A 153 15.97 -0.34 -2.55
CA ALA A 153 15.90 0.68 -3.59
C ALA A 153 14.71 0.49 -4.55
N GLN A 154 14.40 -0.74 -4.96
CA GLN A 154 13.21 -1.04 -5.78
C GLN A 154 11.92 -0.72 -5.02
N ALA A 155 11.87 -1.02 -3.71
CA ALA A 155 10.76 -0.67 -2.85
C ALA A 155 10.57 0.86 -2.74
N ALA A 156 11.67 1.62 -2.60
CA ALA A 156 11.65 3.07 -2.60
C ALA A 156 11.16 3.65 -3.93
N ALA A 157 11.64 3.12 -5.06
CA ALA A 157 11.23 3.56 -6.40
C ALA A 157 9.72 3.36 -6.63
N LEU A 158 9.19 2.19 -6.24
CA LEU A 158 7.76 1.90 -6.28
C LEU A 158 6.97 2.89 -5.41
N ALA A 159 7.42 3.13 -4.17
CA ALA A 159 6.75 4.04 -3.24
C ALA A 159 6.71 5.49 -3.74
N LEU A 160 7.71 5.90 -4.53
CA LEU A 160 7.80 7.25 -5.08
C LEU A 160 7.31 7.37 -6.53
N ASN A 161 6.76 6.30 -7.11
CA ASN A 161 6.46 6.23 -8.54
C ASN A 161 5.64 7.42 -9.06
N GLN A 162 4.58 7.83 -8.34
CA GLN A 162 3.77 8.99 -8.72
C GLN A 162 4.55 10.32 -8.70
N TYR A 163 5.51 10.47 -7.78
CA TYR A 163 6.30 11.69 -7.65
C TYR A 163 7.38 11.78 -8.73
N VAL A 164 7.98 10.63 -9.10
CA VAL A 164 8.92 10.53 -10.23
C VAL A 164 8.22 10.81 -11.54
N ALA A 165 7.05 10.21 -11.77
CA ALA A 165 6.25 10.43 -12.98
C ALA A 165 5.88 11.91 -13.15
N VAL A 166 5.46 12.57 -12.07
CA VAL A 166 5.18 14.02 -12.10
C VAL A 166 6.43 14.83 -12.39
N ALA A 167 7.53 14.58 -11.67
CA ALA A 167 8.78 15.35 -11.83
C ALA A 167 9.38 15.24 -13.24
N THR A 168 9.21 14.09 -13.90
CA THR A 168 9.72 13.86 -15.27
C THR A 168 8.81 14.39 -16.36
N SER A 169 7.50 14.53 -16.08
CA SER A 169 6.52 15.03 -17.06
C SER A 169 6.41 16.55 -17.15
N GLU A 170 6.74 17.27 -16.08
CA GLU A 170 6.56 18.72 -16.00
C GLU A 170 7.82 19.39 -15.44
N PRO A 171 8.52 20.23 -16.24
CA PRO A 171 9.72 20.92 -15.78
C PRO A 171 9.50 21.72 -14.50
N GLY A 172 10.28 21.42 -13.46
CA GLY A 172 10.20 22.11 -12.17
C GLY A 172 9.12 21.58 -11.21
N ALA A 173 8.32 20.60 -11.63
CA ALA A 173 7.38 19.92 -10.73
C ALA A 173 8.14 19.12 -9.65
N GLY A 174 7.61 19.15 -8.43
CA GLY A 174 8.20 18.41 -7.31
C GLY A 174 9.48 19.02 -6.72
N ARG A 175 9.78 20.30 -7.00
CA ARG A 175 10.75 21.09 -6.24
C ARG A 175 10.24 21.39 -4.83
N CYS A 176 11.14 21.51 -3.87
CA CYS A 176 10.81 21.97 -2.54
C CYS A 176 10.37 23.45 -2.60
N PRO A 177 9.13 23.79 -2.21
CA PRO A 177 8.73 25.18 -2.09
C PRO A 177 9.53 25.87 -0.98
N PRO A 178 9.72 27.21 -1.04
CA PRO A 178 10.30 27.96 0.07
C PRO A 178 9.47 27.76 1.35
N GLU A 179 10.15 27.83 2.50
CA GLU A 179 9.70 27.36 3.81
C GLU A 179 8.21 27.65 4.11
N ALA A 180 7.42 26.58 4.32
CA ALA A 180 5.99 26.66 4.59
C ALA A 180 5.54 25.70 5.70
N ALA A 181 6.47 25.15 6.48
CA ALA A 181 6.19 24.12 7.48
C ALA A 181 5.13 24.59 8.50
N GLU A 182 5.21 25.85 8.95
CA GLU A 182 4.25 26.45 9.91
C GLU A 182 2.82 26.60 9.36
N ARG A 183 2.65 26.49 8.04
CA ARG A 183 1.37 26.62 7.33
C ARG A 183 0.78 25.27 6.91
N THR A 184 1.40 24.18 7.34
CA THR A 184 0.99 22.81 7.02
C THR A 184 0.15 22.24 8.17
N PRO A 185 -0.94 21.48 7.90
CA PRO A 185 -1.61 20.69 8.92
C PRO A 185 -0.63 19.78 9.69
N PRO A 186 -0.90 19.45 10.96
CA PRO A 186 -2.20 19.55 11.63
C PRO A 186 -2.53 20.94 12.16
N PHE A 187 -3.80 21.13 12.51
CA PHE A 187 -4.32 22.34 13.14
C PHE A 187 -4.25 22.24 14.67
N ARG A 188 -4.38 23.38 15.35
CA ARG A 188 -4.45 23.45 16.82
C ARG A 188 -5.67 24.26 17.24
N SER A 189 -6.48 23.69 18.12
CA SER A 189 -7.66 24.31 18.73
C SER A 189 -7.30 25.25 19.89
N ALA A 190 -8.26 26.04 20.37
CA ALA A 190 -8.06 27.01 21.44
C ALA A 190 -7.67 26.36 22.79
N ASP A 191 -8.18 25.17 23.07
CA ASP A 191 -7.85 24.32 24.22
C ASP A 191 -6.58 23.47 24.00
N GLY A 192 -5.88 23.68 22.88
CA GLY A 192 -4.55 23.17 22.62
C GLY A 192 -4.50 21.79 21.96
N ILE A 193 -5.64 21.16 21.70
CA ILE A 193 -5.73 19.86 21.01
C ILE A 193 -5.32 20.02 19.55
N ARG A 194 -4.42 19.14 19.10
CA ARG A 194 -3.96 19.08 17.71
C ARG A 194 -4.80 18.10 16.92
N PHE A 195 -5.19 18.47 15.71
CA PHE A 195 -6.10 17.66 14.92
C PHE A 195 -5.82 17.74 13.42
N GLU A 196 -6.12 16.64 12.73
CA GLU A 196 -6.07 16.53 11.28
C GLU A 196 -7.50 16.49 10.72
N ILE A 197 -7.68 17.00 9.50
CA ILE A 197 -8.98 16.97 8.82
C ILE A 197 -8.87 16.33 7.45
N GLU A 198 -9.99 15.83 6.95
CA GLU A 198 -10.10 15.36 5.58
C GLU A 198 -11.47 15.65 4.97
N THR A 199 -11.46 16.06 3.71
CA THR A 199 -12.65 16.21 2.86
C THR A 199 -12.28 16.12 1.39
N PHE A 200 -13.16 15.51 0.59
CA PHE A 200 -12.99 15.40 -0.86
C PHE A 200 -13.89 16.36 -1.64
N ALA A 201 -14.79 17.05 -0.95
CA ALA A 201 -15.77 17.96 -1.52
C ALA A 201 -15.42 19.41 -1.17
N ALA A 202 -15.38 20.26 -2.19
CA ALA A 202 -15.08 21.68 -2.03
C ALA A 202 -16.17 22.40 -1.23
N GLU A 203 -17.40 21.89 -1.32
CA GLU A 203 -18.58 22.38 -0.61
C GLU A 203 -18.44 22.13 0.90
N ASN A 204 -18.01 20.93 1.28
CA ASN A 204 -17.74 20.56 2.67
C ASN A 204 -16.59 21.40 3.26
N TRP A 205 -15.52 21.60 2.46
CA TRP A 205 -14.40 22.49 2.83
C TRP A 205 -14.88 23.93 3.08
N LEU A 206 -15.70 24.48 2.17
CA LEU A 206 -16.26 25.81 2.29
C LEU A 206 -17.14 25.95 3.53
N ALA A 207 -18.05 24.99 3.74
CA ALA A 207 -18.97 24.98 4.86
C ALA A 207 -18.24 24.92 6.20
N PHE A 208 -17.25 24.03 6.33
CA PHE A 208 -16.45 23.86 7.54
C PHE A 208 -15.72 25.15 7.91
N TRP A 209 -14.90 25.69 7.01
CA TRP A 209 -14.11 26.88 7.33
C TRP A 209 -14.95 28.13 7.53
N THR A 210 -16.11 28.22 6.87
CA THR A 210 -17.08 29.31 7.13
C THR A 210 -17.62 29.21 8.55
N ALA A 211 -17.96 28.00 9.02
CA ALA A 211 -18.43 27.77 10.39
C ALA A 211 -17.37 28.11 11.45
N LEU A 212 -16.08 27.93 11.12
CA LEU A 212 -14.95 28.32 11.97
C LEU A 212 -14.63 29.84 11.89
N GLY A 213 -15.34 30.60 11.06
CA GLY A 213 -15.17 32.05 10.92
C GLY A 213 -14.03 32.49 10.00
N ALA A 214 -13.49 31.60 9.15
CA ALA A 214 -12.49 31.98 8.17
C ALA A 214 -13.09 32.82 7.03
N GLY A 215 -12.34 33.84 6.55
CA GLY A 215 -12.76 34.66 5.43
C GLY A 215 -12.74 33.91 4.09
N ARG A 216 -13.74 34.15 3.23
CA ARG A 216 -13.87 33.50 1.90
C ARG A 216 -12.59 33.48 1.06
N PRO A 217 -11.77 34.54 0.97
CA PRO A 217 -10.53 34.50 0.21
C PRO A 217 -9.54 33.43 0.71
N ALA A 218 -9.41 33.27 2.03
CA ALA A 218 -8.54 32.26 2.63
C ALA A 218 -9.08 30.85 2.39
N ILE A 219 -10.39 30.66 2.49
CA ILE A 219 -11.03 29.36 2.20
C ILE A 219 -10.76 28.94 0.76
N ALA A 220 -10.99 29.84 -0.21
CA ALA A 220 -10.77 29.57 -1.62
C ALA A 220 -9.29 29.29 -1.93
N ALA A 221 -8.38 30.08 -1.36
CA ALA A 221 -6.94 29.90 -1.56
C ALA A 221 -6.37 28.63 -0.90
N GLY A 222 -6.98 28.14 0.18
CA GLY A 222 -6.54 26.92 0.87
C GLY A 222 -6.97 25.62 0.19
N TRP A 223 -8.02 25.64 -0.64
CA TRP A 223 -8.55 24.40 -1.24
C TRP A 223 -7.58 23.71 -2.21
N PRO A 224 -6.96 24.40 -3.19
CA PRO A 224 -6.03 23.76 -4.12
C PRO A 224 -4.84 23.05 -3.43
N PRO A 225 -4.06 23.68 -2.52
CA PRO A 225 -2.95 23.00 -1.86
C PRO A 225 -3.41 21.86 -0.95
N PHE A 226 -4.55 22.01 -0.27
CA PHE A 226 -5.14 20.92 0.54
C PHE A 226 -5.49 19.70 -0.31
N ARG A 227 -6.18 19.92 -1.44
CA ARG A 227 -6.57 18.84 -2.37
C ARG A 227 -5.36 18.16 -3.02
N GLN A 228 -4.28 18.90 -3.27
CA GLN A 228 -3.08 18.41 -3.96
C GLN A 228 -2.02 17.82 -3.03
N ARG A 229 -2.18 17.91 -1.70
CA ARG A 229 -1.12 17.56 -0.74
C ARG A 229 -0.58 16.13 -0.88
N PHE A 230 -1.43 15.17 -1.24
CA PHE A 230 -1.02 13.78 -1.51
C PHE A 230 -0.12 13.65 -2.74
N ALA A 231 -0.39 14.48 -3.76
CA ALA A 231 0.28 14.48 -5.05
C ALA A 231 1.61 15.25 -5.03
N THR A 232 1.74 16.25 -4.15
CA THR A 232 2.93 17.12 -4.10
C THR A 232 3.85 16.82 -2.91
N ALA A 233 3.33 16.18 -1.86
CA ALA A 233 3.95 16.12 -0.54
C ALA A 233 4.21 17.51 0.07
N THR A 234 3.34 18.47 -0.23
CA THR A 234 3.37 19.86 0.28
C THR A 234 1.95 20.34 0.57
N CYS A 235 1.75 21.19 1.58
CA CYS A 235 0.44 21.76 1.87
C CYS A 235 0.61 23.11 2.59
N ALA A 236 0.88 24.17 1.82
CA ALA A 236 0.97 25.51 2.38
C ALA A 236 -0.43 26.15 2.41
N LEU A 237 -1.02 26.29 3.59
CA LEU A 237 -2.34 26.89 3.76
C LEU A 237 -2.27 28.38 4.15
N PRO A 238 -3.31 29.18 3.85
CA PRO A 238 -3.41 30.54 4.36
C PRO A 238 -3.41 30.58 5.90
N PRO A 239 -2.61 31.47 6.54
CA PRO A 239 -2.55 31.56 8.02
C PRO A 239 -3.91 31.77 8.70
N ALA A 240 -4.84 32.43 8.00
CA ALA A 240 -6.19 32.65 8.50
C ALA A 240 -6.96 31.34 8.80
N LEU A 241 -6.63 30.22 8.15
CA LEU A 241 -7.24 28.93 8.48
C LEU A 241 -6.72 28.37 9.81
N GLN A 242 -5.41 28.48 10.07
CA GLN A 242 -4.85 28.13 11.38
C GLN A 242 -5.40 29.03 12.48
N ALA A 243 -5.54 30.33 12.23
CA ALA A 243 -6.14 31.27 13.18
C ALA A 243 -7.61 30.95 13.49
N ALA A 244 -8.40 30.58 12.47
CA ALA A 244 -9.80 30.18 12.63
C ALA A 244 -9.94 28.85 13.40
N ALA A 245 -9.04 27.89 13.19
CA ALA A 245 -8.99 26.67 13.99
C ALA A 245 -8.64 26.94 15.46
N GLY A 246 -7.70 27.87 15.71
CA GLY A 246 -7.23 28.21 17.05
C GLY A 246 -8.13 29.13 17.87
N SER A 247 -9.25 29.60 17.31
CA SER A 247 -10.19 30.48 18.01
C SER A 247 -11.32 29.73 18.74
N LEU A 248 -11.48 28.42 18.46
CA LEU A 248 -12.55 27.59 19.01
C LEU A 248 -11.99 26.38 19.78
N PRO A 249 -12.64 25.95 20.88
CA PRO A 249 -12.38 24.66 21.50
C PRO A 249 -12.56 23.50 20.52
N TYR A 250 -11.82 22.41 20.73
CA TYR A 250 -11.86 21.25 19.83
C TYR A 250 -13.26 20.62 19.69
N LEU A 251 -14.08 20.66 20.75
CA LEU A 251 -15.45 20.19 20.70
C LEU A 251 -16.29 20.92 19.63
N ASP A 252 -16.14 22.25 19.55
CA ASP A 252 -16.87 23.08 18.59
C ASP A 252 -16.37 22.86 17.17
N VAL A 253 -15.05 22.68 17.01
CA VAL A 253 -14.44 22.27 15.73
C VAL A 253 -15.04 20.95 15.25
N ARG A 254 -15.19 19.96 16.14
CA ARG A 254 -15.80 18.66 15.80
C ARG A 254 -17.26 18.78 15.40
N ALA A 255 -18.03 19.61 16.10
CA ALA A 255 -19.44 19.85 15.77
C ALA A 255 -19.59 20.51 14.39
N ALA A 256 -18.74 21.49 14.08
CA ALA A 256 -18.68 22.13 12.76
C ALA A 256 -18.28 21.13 11.67
N ALA A 257 -17.26 20.29 11.93
CA ALA A 257 -16.80 19.26 10.99
C ALA A 257 -17.92 18.24 10.67
N HIS A 258 -18.61 17.74 11.70
CA HIS A 258 -19.73 16.82 11.54
C HIS A 258 -20.84 17.42 10.68
N THR A 259 -21.23 18.67 10.95
CA THR A 259 -22.28 19.38 10.21
C THR A 259 -21.89 19.61 8.75
N ALA A 260 -20.62 19.92 8.49
CA ALA A 260 -20.08 20.16 7.16
C ALA A 260 -19.73 18.88 6.37
N GLY A 261 -19.81 17.70 6.98
CA GLY A 261 -19.36 16.45 6.34
C GLY A 261 -17.84 16.36 6.17
N VAL A 262 -17.08 16.98 7.08
CA VAL A 262 -15.62 16.90 7.17
C VAL A 262 -15.24 15.89 8.25
N SER A 263 -14.29 15.02 7.94
CA SER A 263 -13.71 14.13 8.96
C SER A 263 -12.64 14.87 9.74
N VAL A 264 -12.65 14.72 11.06
CA VAL A 264 -11.65 15.29 11.96
C VAL A 264 -11.21 14.23 12.95
N VAL A 265 -9.90 14.13 13.19
CA VAL A 265 -9.31 13.24 14.19
C VAL A 265 -8.27 14.00 15.00
N GLU A 266 -8.15 13.64 16.27
CA GLU A 266 -7.08 14.13 17.11
C GLU A 266 -5.74 13.51 16.66
N VAL A 267 -4.68 14.31 16.70
CA VAL A 267 -3.32 13.82 16.49
C VAL A 267 -2.89 13.14 17.77
N ASN A 268 -2.69 11.83 17.69
CA ASN A 268 -2.16 11.05 18.78
C ASN A 268 -0.67 11.38 18.97
N GLU A 269 -0.37 12.03 20.10
CA GLU A 269 0.99 12.47 20.44
C GLU A 269 1.82 11.37 21.11
N ASP A 270 1.22 10.22 21.42
CA ASP A 270 1.89 9.07 22.03
C ASP A 270 2.29 8.03 20.97
N ALA A 271 3.59 7.97 20.66
CA ALA A 271 4.15 6.96 19.77
C ALA A 271 4.00 5.51 20.31
N GLY A 272 3.81 5.36 21.63
CA GLY A 272 3.60 4.10 22.33
C GLY A 272 2.13 3.66 22.42
N TRP A 273 1.17 4.49 21.98
CA TRP A 273 -0.26 4.23 22.12
C TRP A 273 -0.66 2.84 21.60
N PRO A 274 -1.24 1.94 22.41
CA PRO A 274 -1.51 0.58 21.95
C PRO A 274 -2.64 0.58 20.91
N LEU A 275 -2.34 0.14 19.68
CA LEU A 275 -3.39 -0.31 18.77
C LEU A 275 -3.84 -1.69 19.26
N PRO A 276 -5.16 -2.00 19.29
CA PRO A 276 -5.65 -3.31 19.70
C PRO A 276 -4.88 -4.42 18.96
N PRO A 277 -4.36 -5.45 19.64
CA PRO A 277 -3.59 -6.49 18.97
C PRO A 277 -4.45 -7.21 17.94
N LEU A 278 -3.92 -7.41 16.73
CA LEU A 278 -4.53 -8.25 15.72
C LEU A 278 -3.73 -9.54 15.56
N ALA A 279 -4.43 -10.65 15.37
CA ALA A 279 -3.79 -11.94 15.13
C ALA A 279 -3.05 -12.02 13.78
N SER A 280 -3.36 -11.13 12.83
CA SER A 280 -2.78 -11.12 11.48
C SER A 280 -2.83 -9.72 10.85
N PRO A 281 -1.92 -9.37 9.91
CA PRO A 281 -1.95 -8.13 9.14
C PRO A 281 -3.15 -7.97 8.20
N TRP A 282 -3.97 -9.00 8.05
CA TRP A 282 -5.18 -9.04 7.24
C TRP A 282 -6.23 -9.94 7.91
N ARG A 283 -7.48 -9.84 7.47
CA ARG A 283 -8.54 -10.80 7.82
C ARG A 283 -8.83 -11.69 6.63
N LEU A 284 -8.54 -12.98 6.73
CA LEU A 284 -9.01 -13.99 5.76
C LEU A 284 -10.15 -14.77 6.39
N ARG A 285 -11.33 -14.73 5.77
CA ARG A 285 -12.51 -15.47 6.22
C ARG A 285 -13.06 -16.28 5.05
N PRO A 286 -13.45 -17.55 5.23
CA PRO A 286 -14.10 -18.29 4.16
C PRO A 286 -15.43 -17.62 3.81
N THR A 287 -15.78 -17.58 2.53
CA THR A 287 -17.11 -17.13 2.11
C THR A 287 -18.10 -18.30 2.19
N ALA A 288 -19.24 -18.10 2.84
CA ALA A 288 -20.29 -19.11 2.97
C ALA A 288 -21.05 -19.26 1.63
N GLY A 289 -20.55 -20.11 0.74
CA GLY A 289 -21.25 -20.56 -0.46
C GLY A 289 -21.56 -22.07 -0.38
N PRO A 290 -22.71 -22.55 -0.87
CA PRO A 290 -23.06 -23.96 -0.81
C PRO A 290 -22.10 -24.81 -1.64
N GLY A 291 -21.30 -25.64 -0.97
CA GLY A 291 -20.81 -26.97 -1.42
C GLY A 291 -20.02 -27.08 -2.73
N GLY A 292 -19.83 -26.00 -3.49
CA GLY A 292 -19.18 -26.04 -4.79
C GLY A 292 -17.67 -26.15 -4.66
N ARG A 293 -17.14 -27.36 -4.46
CA ARG A 293 -15.73 -27.65 -4.77
C ARG A 293 -15.49 -27.29 -6.23
N MET A 294 -14.81 -26.18 -6.47
CA MET A 294 -14.47 -25.76 -7.83
C MET A 294 -13.31 -26.57 -8.41
N SER A 295 -13.37 -26.75 -9.73
CA SER A 295 -12.34 -27.37 -10.57
C SER A 295 -11.01 -26.62 -10.49
N LYS A 296 -9.93 -27.39 -10.73
CA LYS A 296 -8.51 -27.02 -10.66
C LYS A 296 -8.19 -25.72 -11.41
N TYR A 297 -7.21 -25.01 -10.87
CA TYR A 297 -6.68 -23.73 -11.35
C TYR A 297 -6.52 -23.66 -12.87
N ARG A 298 -6.64 -22.44 -13.41
CA ARG A 298 -5.94 -22.15 -14.67
C ARG A 298 -4.45 -22.41 -14.44
N PRO A 299 -3.79 -23.22 -15.30
CA PRO A 299 -2.35 -23.41 -15.23
C PRO A 299 -1.66 -22.05 -15.20
N ALA A 300 -0.54 -21.95 -14.48
CA ALA A 300 0.31 -20.79 -14.61
C ALA A 300 0.72 -20.64 -16.09
N SER A 301 0.57 -19.43 -16.64
CA SER A 301 0.97 -19.12 -18.01
C SER A 301 2.21 -18.24 -18.00
N GLY A 302 3.31 -18.70 -18.61
CA GLY A 302 4.58 -17.97 -18.65
C GLY A 302 5.36 -18.01 -17.33
N HIS A 303 6.30 -17.08 -17.17
CA HIS A 303 7.24 -17.03 -16.03
C HIS A 303 6.77 -16.16 -14.85
N ALA A 304 5.64 -15.45 -14.99
CA ALA A 304 5.11 -14.58 -13.93
C ALA A 304 4.24 -15.38 -12.95
N PRO A 305 4.40 -15.20 -11.62
CA PRO A 305 3.80 -16.08 -10.63
C PRO A 305 2.26 -16.01 -10.57
N LEU A 306 1.65 -14.88 -10.95
CA LEU A 306 0.20 -14.72 -11.06
C LEU A 306 -0.30 -14.84 -12.51
N GLY A 307 0.53 -15.31 -13.44
CA GLY A 307 0.11 -15.56 -14.81
C GLY A 307 -1.18 -16.39 -14.89
N GLY A 308 -2.18 -15.89 -15.62
CA GLY A 308 -3.49 -16.52 -15.79
C GLY A 308 -4.51 -16.25 -14.67
N VAL A 309 -4.16 -15.46 -13.64
CA VAL A 309 -5.10 -14.92 -12.64
C VAL A 309 -5.80 -13.69 -13.23
N ARG A 310 -7.11 -13.57 -13.03
CA ARG A 310 -7.89 -12.40 -13.44
C ARG A 310 -8.45 -11.62 -12.25
N VAL A 311 -8.26 -10.31 -12.24
CA VAL A 311 -8.69 -9.39 -11.19
C VAL A 311 -9.70 -8.40 -11.77
N ALA A 312 -10.92 -8.39 -11.23
CA ALA A 312 -11.86 -7.30 -11.41
C ALA A 312 -11.60 -6.25 -10.32
N GLU A 313 -11.31 -5.01 -10.69
CA GLU A 313 -10.92 -3.95 -9.77
C GLU A 313 -11.95 -2.81 -9.80
N SER A 314 -12.54 -2.44 -8.67
CA SER A 314 -13.29 -1.17 -8.55
C SER A 314 -12.68 -0.34 -7.43
N THR A 315 -11.60 0.36 -7.77
CA THR A 315 -10.84 1.15 -6.80
C THR A 315 -10.51 2.56 -7.31
N ASN A 316 -10.25 3.47 -6.38
CA ASN A 316 -9.82 4.84 -6.66
C ASN A 316 -8.66 5.29 -5.74
N ARG A 317 -8.09 6.47 -6.05
CA ARG A 317 -6.97 7.09 -5.30
C ARG A 317 -5.68 6.27 -5.38
N ILE A 318 -5.10 5.84 -4.25
CA ILE A 318 -3.75 5.26 -4.18
C ILE A 318 -3.80 3.80 -3.74
N GLN A 319 -4.27 3.51 -2.53
CA GLN A 319 -4.19 2.17 -1.91
C GLN A 319 -4.70 1.04 -2.83
N GLY A 320 -5.96 1.14 -3.28
CA GLY A 320 -6.58 0.13 -4.13
C GLY A 320 -5.93 0.03 -5.51
N PRO A 321 -5.77 1.14 -6.26
CA PRO A 321 -5.12 1.11 -7.57
C PRO A 321 -3.69 0.57 -7.51
N LEU A 322 -2.88 0.94 -6.52
CA LEU A 322 -1.52 0.41 -6.37
C LEU A 322 -1.54 -1.09 -6.04
N ALA A 323 -2.50 -1.57 -5.23
CA ALA A 323 -2.64 -3.00 -4.95
C ALA A 323 -2.94 -3.80 -6.23
N GLY A 324 -3.87 -3.32 -7.05
CA GLY A 324 -4.14 -3.92 -8.35
C GLY A 324 -2.94 -3.83 -9.32
N HIS A 325 -2.18 -2.73 -9.29
CA HIS A 325 -0.97 -2.58 -10.09
C HIS A 325 0.08 -3.64 -9.72
N LEU A 326 0.29 -3.90 -8.43
CA LEU A 326 1.23 -4.93 -7.95
C LEU A 326 0.82 -6.33 -8.39
N LEU A 327 -0.48 -6.65 -8.32
CA LEU A 327 -0.99 -7.92 -8.84
C LEU A 327 -0.74 -8.05 -10.35
N GLY A 328 -0.89 -6.95 -11.10
CA GLY A 328 -0.55 -6.87 -12.52
C GLY A 328 0.96 -7.05 -12.80
N LEU A 329 1.83 -6.42 -11.99
CA LEU A 329 3.29 -6.58 -12.09
C LEU A 329 3.74 -8.01 -11.78
N LEU A 330 2.98 -8.75 -10.97
CA LEU A 330 3.16 -10.19 -10.73
C LEU A 330 2.55 -11.09 -11.82
N GLY A 331 1.91 -10.50 -12.84
CA GLY A 331 1.41 -11.18 -14.04
C GLY A 331 -0.10 -11.42 -14.11
N ALA A 332 -0.90 -10.87 -13.18
CA ALA A 332 -2.35 -10.96 -13.25
C ALA A 332 -2.94 -10.05 -14.36
N GLU A 333 -4.02 -10.49 -15.01
CA GLU A 333 -4.84 -9.62 -15.85
C GLU A 333 -5.75 -8.78 -14.95
N VAL A 334 -5.62 -7.45 -14.99
CA VAL A 334 -6.41 -6.55 -14.17
C VAL A 334 -7.35 -5.72 -15.04
N VAL A 335 -8.65 -5.81 -14.78
CA VAL A 335 -9.70 -5.06 -15.49
C VAL A 335 -10.46 -4.20 -14.49
N ARG A 336 -10.41 -2.89 -14.72
CA ARG A 336 -11.08 -1.90 -13.87
C ARG A 336 -12.54 -1.71 -14.24
N LEU A 337 -13.42 -1.68 -13.24
CA LEU A 337 -14.80 -1.18 -13.33
C LEU A 337 -14.77 0.31 -13.01
N GLU A 338 -14.83 1.14 -14.05
CA GLU A 338 -14.83 2.60 -13.93
C GLU A 338 -16.27 3.15 -14.02
N PRO A 339 -16.59 4.24 -13.31
CA PRO A 339 -17.90 4.90 -13.45
C PRO A 339 -18.04 5.53 -14.84
N PRO A 340 -19.27 5.95 -15.24
CA PRO A 340 -19.48 6.72 -16.46
C PRO A 340 -18.54 7.93 -16.56
N GLY A 341 -17.82 8.04 -17.69
CA GLY A 341 -16.78 9.06 -17.91
C GLY A 341 -15.38 8.66 -17.41
N GLY A 342 -15.22 7.46 -16.85
CA GLY A 342 -13.95 6.92 -16.36
C GLY A 342 -13.55 7.40 -14.98
N ASP A 343 -12.36 6.98 -14.53
CA ASP A 343 -11.74 7.47 -13.29
C ASP A 343 -11.47 8.99 -13.38
N PRO A 344 -12.00 9.82 -12.46
CA PRO A 344 -11.78 11.27 -12.48
C PRO A 344 -10.30 11.68 -12.46
N MET A 345 -9.41 10.85 -11.90
CA MET A 345 -7.96 11.13 -11.88
C MET A 345 -7.36 11.15 -13.29
N ARG A 346 -7.99 10.47 -14.27
CA ARG A 346 -7.47 10.34 -15.63
C ARG A 346 -7.26 11.70 -16.31
N GLY A 347 -8.09 12.70 -16.01
CA GLY A 347 -7.99 14.05 -16.57
C GLY A 347 -7.21 15.06 -15.72
N VAL A 348 -6.55 14.64 -14.63
CA VAL A 348 -5.90 15.57 -13.68
C VAL A 348 -4.44 15.84 -14.08
N PRO A 349 -4.05 17.10 -14.41
CA PRO A 349 -2.67 17.43 -14.81
C PRO A 349 -1.61 17.15 -13.73
N PRO A 350 -0.34 16.88 -14.09
CA PRO A 350 0.17 16.89 -15.46
C PRO A 350 -0.25 15.65 -16.25
N LEU A 351 -0.39 15.83 -17.55
CA LEU A 351 -0.83 14.80 -18.49
C LEU A 351 0.37 14.32 -19.33
N ALA A 352 0.43 13.01 -19.54
CA ALA A 352 1.16 12.39 -20.63
C ALA A 352 0.10 12.02 -21.69
N GLY A 353 0.14 12.71 -22.82
CA GLY A 353 -0.86 12.65 -23.87
C GLY A 353 -2.22 13.11 -23.35
N ASP A 354 -3.16 12.19 -23.30
CA ASP A 354 -4.54 12.43 -22.85
C ASP A 354 -4.81 12.00 -21.40
N ARG A 355 -3.78 11.52 -20.68
CA ARG A 355 -3.95 10.88 -19.36
C ARG A 355 -3.01 11.45 -18.32
N SER A 356 -3.52 11.59 -17.10
CA SER A 356 -2.73 11.97 -15.94
C SER A 356 -1.57 11.01 -15.70
N VAL A 357 -0.36 11.55 -15.53
CA VAL A 357 0.81 10.74 -15.17
C VAL A 357 0.65 10.08 -13.80
N ARG A 358 -0.17 10.66 -12.91
CA ARG A 358 -0.50 10.05 -11.61
C ARG A 358 -1.43 8.86 -11.78
N PHE A 359 -2.40 8.97 -12.67
CA PHE A 359 -3.25 7.85 -13.04
C PHE A 359 -2.40 6.72 -13.63
N LEU A 360 -1.50 7.03 -14.56
CA LEU A 360 -0.63 6.05 -15.21
C LEU A 360 0.33 5.37 -14.22
N ALA A 361 0.89 6.12 -13.27
CA ALA A 361 1.76 5.57 -12.22
C ALA A 361 1.09 4.46 -11.39
N LEU A 362 -0.24 4.45 -11.30
CA LEU A 362 -1.01 3.48 -10.52
C LEU A 362 -1.82 2.49 -11.36
N ASN A 363 -2.01 2.77 -12.66
CA ASN A 363 -2.97 2.02 -13.49
C ASN A 363 -2.44 1.61 -14.86
N ARG A 364 -1.18 1.89 -15.19
CA ARG A 364 -0.60 1.41 -16.46
C ARG A 364 -0.65 -0.11 -16.55
N GLY A 365 -0.94 -0.60 -17.75
CA GLY A 365 -1.11 -2.03 -18.05
C GLY A 365 -2.48 -2.62 -17.72
N LYS A 366 -3.38 -1.88 -17.05
CA LYS A 366 -4.73 -2.36 -16.72
C LYS A 366 -5.73 -2.11 -17.86
N GLY A 367 -6.62 -3.07 -18.08
CA GLY A 367 -7.83 -2.85 -18.88
C GLY A 367 -8.89 -2.08 -18.08
N ALA A 368 -9.89 -1.52 -18.76
CA ALA A 368 -11.02 -0.87 -18.10
C ALA A 368 -12.32 -1.16 -18.85
N VAL A 369 -13.41 -1.25 -18.10
CA VAL A 369 -14.78 -1.29 -18.60
C VAL A 369 -15.61 -0.29 -17.81
N GLU A 370 -16.39 0.50 -18.52
CA GLU A 370 -17.30 1.46 -17.91
C GLU A 370 -18.57 0.74 -17.42
N ALA A 371 -18.99 1.04 -16.19
CA ALA A 371 -20.23 0.52 -15.63
C ALA A 371 -20.83 1.49 -14.60
N ASP A 372 -22.06 1.95 -14.83
CA ASP A 372 -22.83 2.63 -13.78
C ASP A 372 -23.42 1.60 -12.81
N LEU A 373 -22.72 1.35 -11.71
CA LEU A 373 -23.12 0.40 -10.67
C LEU A 373 -24.43 0.78 -9.96
N LYS A 374 -24.97 1.98 -10.18
CA LYS A 374 -26.30 2.38 -9.68
C LYS A 374 -27.45 1.88 -10.56
N THR A 375 -27.14 1.37 -11.75
CA THR A 375 -28.13 0.86 -12.70
C THR A 375 -28.12 -0.66 -12.74
N ARG A 376 -29.26 -1.26 -13.09
CA ARG A 376 -29.35 -2.71 -13.32
C ARG A 376 -28.36 -3.18 -14.40
N ALA A 377 -28.18 -2.39 -15.46
CA ALA A 377 -27.28 -2.71 -16.56
C ALA A 377 -25.81 -2.70 -16.13
N GLY A 378 -25.36 -1.64 -15.45
CA GLY A 378 -23.99 -1.58 -14.96
C GLY A 378 -23.68 -2.63 -13.89
N ARG A 379 -24.65 -2.95 -13.02
CA ARG A 379 -24.52 -4.10 -12.11
C ARG A 379 -24.37 -5.42 -12.89
N ALA A 380 -25.18 -5.65 -13.93
CA ALA A 380 -25.04 -6.85 -14.76
C ALA A 380 -23.67 -6.94 -15.44
N THR A 381 -23.12 -5.81 -15.92
CA THR A 381 -21.74 -5.73 -16.45
C THR A 381 -20.72 -6.15 -15.40
N ALA A 382 -20.82 -5.62 -14.17
CA ALA A 382 -19.93 -5.98 -13.07
C ALA A 382 -20.02 -7.48 -12.72
N LEU A 383 -21.22 -8.04 -12.61
CA LEU A 383 -21.43 -9.47 -12.33
C LEU A 383 -20.86 -10.36 -13.45
N GLY A 384 -21.02 -9.96 -14.72
CA GLY A 384 -20.45 -10.66 -15.87
C GLY A 384 -18.92 -10.69 -15.84
N LEU A 385 -18.29 -9.56 -15.48
CA LEU A 385 -16.84 -9.52 -15.28
C LEU A 385 -16.42 -10.46 -14.13
N VAL A 386 -17.07 -10.33 -12.96
CA VAL A 386 -16.77 -11.13 -11.75
C VAL A 386 -16.93 -12.63 -11.98
N ALA A 387 -17.92 -13.06 -12.76
CA ALA A 387 -18.15 -14.48 -13.06
C ALA A 387 -16.93 -15.19 -13.69
N SER A 388 -16.06 -14.42 -14.36
CA SER A 388 -14.85 -14.89 -15.02
C SER A 388 -13.55 -14.49 -14.31
N SER A 389 -13.65 -13.85 -13.14
CA SER A 389 -12.50 -13.39 -12.36
C SER A 389 -12.17 -14.32 -11.20
N ASP A 390 -10.92 -14.25 -10.77
CA ASP A 390 -10.41 -14.91 -9.57
C ASP A 390 -10.50 -14.02 -8.33
N VAL A 391 -10.35 -12.72 -8.55
CA VAL A 391 -10.36 -11.70 -7.51
C VAL A 391 -11.34 -10.60 -7.88
N PHE A 392 -12.08 -10.12 -6.89
CA PHE A 392 -12.76 -8.82 -6.94
C PHE A 392 -12.13 -7.91 -5.90
N LEU A 393 -11.45 -6.84 -6.32
CA LEU A 393 -10.74 -5.90 -5.46
C LEU A 393 -11.47 -4.56 -5.44
N GLU A 394 -11.87 -4.11 -4.25
CA GLU A 394 -12.53 -2.82 -4.07
C GLU A 394 -12.02 -2.06 -2.83
N ASN A 395 -12.19 -0.74 -2.83
CA ASN A 395 -11.82 0.15 -1.72
C ASN A 395 -12.93 1.14 -1.34
N TRP A 396 -14.19 0.72 -1.47
CA TRP A 396 -15.32 1.59 -1.22
C TRP A 396 -15.53 1.86 0.27
N PRO A 397 -16.13 2.99 0.66
CA PRO A 397 -16.51 3.20 2.06
C PRO A 397 -17.46 2.12 2.58
N PRO A 398 -17.47 1.84 3.90
CA PRO A 398 -18.36 0.86 4.51
C PRO A 398 -19.83 1.03 4.07
N GLY A 399 -20.50 -0.09 3.79
CA GLY A 399 -21.89 -0.13 3.33
C GLY A 399 -22.08 0.08 1.82
N ARG A 400 -21.12 0.64 1.10
CA ARG A 400 -21.23 0.89 -0.35
C ARG A 400 -21.34 -0.40 -1.17
N ALA A 401 -20.54 -1.42 -0.83
CA ALA A 401 -20.61 -2.73 -1.51
C ALA A 401 -22.02 -3.35 -1.41
N LYS A 402 -22.66 -3.21 -0.23
CA LYS A 402 -24.04 -3.68 -0.03
C LYS A 402 -25.05 -2.89 -0.86
N LEU A 403 -24.88 -1.58 -0.94
CA LEU A 403 -25.74 -0.71 -1.75
C LEU A 403 -25.66 -1.07 -3.24
N PHE A 404 -24.49 -1.48 -3.73
CA PHE A 404 -24.34 -1.97 -5.10
C PHE A 404 -24.74 -3.45 -5.28
N GLU A 405 -25.06 -4.15 -4.19
CA GLU A 405 -25.31 -5.59 -4.16
C GLU A 405 -24.16 -6.38 -4.81
N LEU A 406 -22.94 -5.97 -4.45
CA LEU A 406 -21.66 -6.52 -4.87
C LEU A 406 -20.78 -6.82 -3.65
N ASP A 407 -21.36 -7.12 -2.48
CA ASP A 407 -20.58 -7.55 -1.32
C ASP A 407 -20.08 -9.01 -1.48
N ALA A 408 -19.23 -9.47 -0.57
CA ALA A 408 -18.67 -10.82 -0.62
C ALA A 408 -19.74 -11.94 -0.67
N GLY A 409 -20.89 -11.75 -0.01
CA GLY A 409 -22.00 -12.70 -0.01
C GLY A 409 -22.77 -12.66 -1.32
N ASP A 410 -23.06 -11.46 -1.83
CA ASP A 410 -23.74 -11.26 -3.12
C ASP A 410 -22.92 -11.88 -4.27
N LEU A 411 -21.59 -11.68 -4.26
CA LEU A 411 -20.69 -12.20 -5.29
C LEU A 411 -20.37 -13.69 -5.14
N ALA A 412 -20.45 -14.26 -3.93
CA ALA A 412 -20.29 -15.71 -3.73
C ALA A 412 -21.37 -16.51 -4.45
N ALA A 413 -22.57 -15.96 -4.66
CA ALA A 413 -23.64 -16.59 -5.44
C ALA A 413 -23.31 -16.68 -6.94
N VAL A 414 -22.53 -15.72 -7.46
CA VAL A 414 -22.10 -15.66 -8.86
C VAL A 414 -20.81 -16.45 -9.08
N ARG A 415 -19.88 -16.37 -8.13
CA ARG A 415 -18.55 -16.99 -8.19
C ARG A 415 -18.17 -17.54 -6.79
N PRO A 416 -18.55 -18.78 -6.44
CA PRO A 416 -18.31 -19.34 -5.11
C PRO A 416 -16.83 -19.41 -4.68
N GLY A 417 -15.92 -19.53 -5.66
CA GLY A 417 -14.46 -19.52 -5.45
C GLY A 417 -13.82 -18.14 -5.57
N LEU A 418 -14.57 -17.04 -5.48
CA LEU A 418 -14.02 -15.69 -5.58
C LEU A 418 -13.16 -15.35 -4.36
N VAL A 419 -12.02 -14.71 -4.60
CA VAL A 419 -11.32 -13.95 -3.57
C VAL A 419 -11.88 -12.52 -3.60
N TYR A 420 -12.74 -12.20 -2.63
CA TYR A 420 -13.25 -10.84 -2.45
C TYR A 420 -12.27 -10.07 -1.58
N ALA A 421 -11.64 -9.02 -2.11
CA ALA A 421 -10.65 -8.22 -1.40
C ALA A 421 -11.13 -6.78 -1.17
N HIS A 422 -11.18 -6.39 0.10
CA HIS A 422 -11.49 -5.04 0.54
C HIS A 422 -10.23 -4.33 1.06
N ALA A 423 -9.89 -3.20 0.45
CA ALA A 423 -8.83 -2.30 0.88
C ALA A 423 -9.46 -1.07 1.56
N GLY A 424 -9.61 -1.11 2.88
CA GLY A 424 -10.21 -0.04 3.66
C GLY A 424 -9.20 0.87 4.35
N GLY A 425 -9.70 1.84 5.11
CA GLY A 425 -8.87 2.68 5.98
C GLY A 425 -8.69 2.11 7.39
N TRP A 426 -9.80 1.75 8.05
CA TRP A 426 -9.83 1.48 9.49
C TRP A 426 -9.93 0.00 9.87
N ALA A 427 -10.14 -0.90 8.90
CA ALA A 427 -10.45 -2.30 9.16
C ALA A 427 -11.50 -2.44 10.29
N GLU A 428 -11.18 -3.17 11.37
CA GLU A 428 -12.05 -3.36 12.55
C GLU A 428 -11.70 -2.40 13.73
N VAL A 429 -10.80 -1.44 13.55
CA VAL A 429 -10.27 -0.60 14.66
C VAL A 429 -11.22 0.54 15.06
N HIS A 430 -12.09 0.98 14.16
CA HIS A 430 -13.03 2.07 14.40
C HIS A 430 -14.48 1.56 14.27
N PRO A 431 -15.37 1.72 15.26
CA PRO A 431 -16.78 1.37 15.07
C PRO A 431 -17.45 2.36 14.11
N ALA A 432 -18.50 1.92 13.41
CA ALA A 432 -19.30 2.81 12.57
C ALA A 432 -20.15 3.77 13.44
N PRO A 433 -20.36 5.04 13.02
CA PRO A 433 -19.82 5.68 11.83
C PRO A 433 -18.32 5.96 11.96
N GLN A 434 -17.54 5.60 10.94
CA GLN A 434 -16.09 5.81 10.91
C GLN A 434 -15.78 7.15 10.22
N PRO A 435 -14.74 7.89 10.65
CA PRO A 435 -14.20 8.99 9.85
C PRO A 435 -13.68 8.47 8.51
N MET A 436 -13.40 9.35 7.55
CA MET A 436 -12.77 8.93 6.30
C MET A 436 -11.43 8.25 6.58
N GLY A 437 -11.21 7.12 5.92
CA GLY A 437 -9.97 6.35 6.05
C GLY A 437 -8.92 6.82 5.05
N THR A 438 -8.26 7.94 5.35
CA THR A 438 -7.15 8.46 4.51
C THR A 438 -5.83 8.39 5.21
N ASP A 439 -4.75 8.51 4.42
CA ASP A 439 -3.39 8.41 4.90
C ASP A 439 -3.12 9.33 6.11
N TYR A 440 -3.46 10.61 5.98
CA TYR A 440 -3.18 11.61 7.01
C TYR A 440 -4.01 11.41 8.28
N LEU A 441 -5.29 11.05 8.15
CA LEU A 441 -6.13 10.76 9.33
C LEU A 441 -5.66 9.51 10.06
N VAL A 442 -5.27 8.47 9.31
CA VAL A 442 -4.72 7.25 9.90
C VAL A 442 -3.39 7.57 10.58
N GLN A 443 -2.46 8.26 9.91
CA GLN A 443 -1.18 8.65 10.50
C GLN A 443 -1.35 9.42 11.82
N ALA A 444 -2.25 10.41 11.83
CA ALA A 444 -2.58 11.23 12.99
C ALA A 444 -3.15 10.37 14.12
N TYR A 445 -4.16 9.54 13.83
CA TYR A 445 -4.87 8.76 14.84
C TYR A 445 -4.00 7.64 15.46
N THR A 446 -3.18 6.97 14.65
CA THR A 446 -2.50 5.73 15.06
C THR A 446 -1.19 5.96 15.81
N GLY A 447 -0.80 7.22 16.05
CA GLY A 447 0.49 7.59 16.66
C GLY A 447 1.67 7.54 15.69
N VAL A 448 1.42 7.36 14.37
CA VAL A 448 2.49 7.42 13.36
C VAL A 448 3.02 8.85 13.25
N ALA A 449 2.17 9.87 13.36
CA ALA A 449 2.61 11.26 13.42
C ALA A 449 3.61 11.52 14.58
N ALA A 450 3.42 10.88 15.73
CA ALA A 450 4.34 10.96 16.87
C ALA A 450 5.64 10.19 16.61
N LEU A 451 5.53 9.03 15.96
CA LEU A 451 6.69 8.26 15.52
C LEU A 451 7.58 9.03 14.52
N LEU A 452 6.96 9.86 13.69
CA LEU A 452 7.64 10.68 12.68
C LEU A 452 8.16 12.02 13.21
N ALA A 453 7.88 12.36 14.46
CA ALA A 453 8.23 13.66 15.01
C ALA A 453 9.76 13.82 15.12
N GLU A 454 10.29 14.92 14.57
CA GLU A 454 11.66 15.33 14.86
C GLU A 454 11.79 15.72 16.33
N ARG A 455 12.99 15.52 16.91
CA ARG A 455 13.26 15.91 18.31
C ARG A 455 12.91 17.38 18.52
N GLY A 456 12.04 17.65 19.49
CA GLY A 456 11.60 19.00 19.86
C GLY A 456 10.55 19.61 18.93
N ARG A 457 10.05 18.89 17.91
CA ARG A 457 8.93 19.33 17.07
C ARG A 457 7.65 18.58 17.44
N PRO A 458 6.48 19.24 17.35
CA PRO A 458 5.21 18.60 17.66
C PRO A 458 4.85 17.53 16.59
N PRO A 459 4.27 16.37 16.97
CA PRO A 459 3.90 15.27 16.08
C PRO A 459 3.12 15.67 14.83
N ALA A 460 3.60 15.44 13.62
CA ALA A 460 2.86 15.77 12.40
C ALA A 460 2.88 14.60 11.42
N PRO A 461 1.77 14.30 10.72
CA PRO A 461 1.81 13.38 9.60
C PRO A 461 2.86 13.83 8.57
N THR A 462 3.59 12.88 7.99
CA THR A 462 4.33 13.19 6.76
C THR A 462 3.32 13.43 5.64
N LEU A 463 3.61 14.38 4.75
CA LEU A 463 2.79 14.61 3.56
C LEU A 463 3.00 13.57 2.46
N MET A 464 3.98 12.67 2.63
CA MET A 464 4.05 11.44 1.85
C MET A 464 2.87 10.52 2.17
N THR A 465 2.45 9.75 1.18
CA THR A 465 1.35 8.78 1.28
C THR A 465 1.85 7.41 1.75
N ILE A 466 2.52 7.39 2.90
CA ILE A 466 3.22 6.20 3.41
C ILE A 466 2.26 5.07 3.81
N THR A 467 1.08 5.37 4.37
CA THR A 467 0.13 4.34 4.79
C THR A 467 -0.71 3.86 3.61
N ASP A 468 -0.99 4.70 2.61
CA ASP A 468 -1.60 4.34 1.33
C ASP A 468 -0.70 3.38 0.55
N VAL A 469 0.58 3.70 0.42
CA VAL A 469 1.56 2.83 -0.28
C VAL A 469 1.69 1.50 0.45
N LEU A 470 1.96 1.53 1.75
CA LEU A 470 2.14 0.31 2.53
C LEU A 470 0.82 -0.48 2.64
N GLY A 471 -0.32 0.21 2.71
CA GLY A 471 -1.66 -0.38 2.68
C GLY A 471 -1.96 -1.08 1.35
N ALA A 472 -1.46 -0.56 0.23
CA ALA A 472 -1.52 -1.22 -1.07
C ALA A 472 -0.69 -2.52 -1.09
N LEU A 473 0.52 -2.48 -0.52
CA LEU A 473 1.35 -3.68 -0.36
C LEU A 473 0.61 -4.74 0.48
N ILE A 474 0.05 -4.34 1.62
CA ILE A 474 -0.70 -5.26 2.50
C ILE A 474 -1.95 -5.81 1.79
N SER A 475 -2.66 -4.99 1.01
CA SER A 475 -3.84 -5.42 0.25
C SER A 475 -3.50 -6.43 -0.85
N ALA A 476 -2.43 -6.19 -1.61
CA ALA A 476 -1.95 -7.14 -2.61
C ALA A 476 -1.48 -8.45 -1.96
N GLU A 477 -0.76 -8.37 -0.85
CA GLU A 477 -0.31 -9.56 -0.09
C GLU A 477 -1.49 -10.35 0.50
N GLY A 478 -2.47 -9.67 1.11
CA GLY A 478 -3.70 -10.28 1.60
C GLY A 478 -4.48 -10.96 0.47
N THR A 479 -4.50 -10.37 -0.73
CA THR A 479 -5.12 -10.97 -1.92
C THR A 479 -4.39 -12.24 -2.35
N ILE A 480 -3.04 -12.22 -2.39
CA ILE A 480 -2.22 -13.41 -2.68
C ILE A 480 -2.45 -14.49 -1.61
N ALA A 481 -2.53 -14.10 -0.33
CA ALA A 481 -2.83 -14.99 0.77
C ALA A 481 -4.24 -15.60 0.65
N GLY A 482 -5.23 -14.83 0.22
CA GLY A 482 -6.58 -15.30 -0.11
C GLY A 482 -6.58 -16.29 -1.27
N LEU A 483 -5.79 -16.04 -2.31
CA LEU A 483 -5.59 -16.98 -3.42
C LEU A 483 -4.91 -18.28 -2.96
N LEU A 484 -3.93 -18.21 -2.05
CA LEU A 484 -3.29 -19.36 -1.40
C LEU A 484 -4.25 -20.14 -0.48
N ALA A 485 -5.12 -19.44 0.25
CA ALA A 485 -6.15 -20.06 1.08
C ALA A 485 -7.15 -20.80 0.19
N ARG A 486 -7.68 -20.16 -0.84
CA ARG A 486 -8.56 -20.77 -1.84
C ARG A 486 -7.90 -21.97 -2.50
N ALA A 487 -6.63 -21.83 -2.84
CA ALA A 487 -5.80 -22.87 -3.43
C ALA A 487 -5.79 -24.16 -2.60
N ARG A 488 -5.68 -24.03 -1.28
CA ARG A 488 -5.62 -25.17 -0.35
C ARG A 488 -6.97 -25.72 0.05
N THR A 489 -7.98 -24.86 0.11
CA THR A 489 -9.30 -25.19 0.68
C THR A 489 -10.36 -25.47 -0.38
N GLY A 490 -10.20 -24.92 -1.58
CA GLY A 490 -11.18 -24.94 -2.66
C GLY A 490 -12.36 -23.97 -2.45
N THR A 491 -12.34 -23.14 -1.41
CA THR A 491 -13.43 -22.22 -1.06
C THR A 491 -13.07 -20.77 -1.36
N GLY A 492 -14.07 -19.95 -1.66
CA GLY A 492 -13.89 -18.49 -1.75
C GLY A 492 -13.42 -17.90 -0.42
N VAL A 493 -12.81 -16.72 -0.50
CA VAL A 493 -12.19 -16.05 0.64
C VAL A 493 -12.54 -14.57 0.60
N ARG A 494 -13.01 -14.05 1.73
CA ARG A 494 -13.09 -12.62 2.00
C ARG A 494 -11.78 -12.18 2.64
N VAL A 495 -11.14 -11.21 2.03
CA VAL A 495 -9.91 -10.55 2.47
C VAL A 495 -10.25 -9.13 2.87
N GLU A 496 -9.89 -8.73 4.09
CA GLU A 496 -10.04 -7.35 4.55
C GLU A 496 -8.71 -6.81 5.06
N THR A 497 -8.36 -5.61 4.63
CA THR A 497 -7.14 -4.89 4.98
C THR A 497 -7.44 -3.41 5.24
N GLY A 498 -6.58 -2.75 6.02
CA GLY A 498 -6.72 -1.35 6.40
C GLY A 498 -5.44 -0.55 6.26
N LEU A 499 -5.53 0.77 6.00
CA LEU A 499 -4.41 1.70 6.23
C LEU A 499 -3.91 1.63 7.68
N VAL A 500 -4.79 1.34 8.65
CA VAL A 500 -4.41 1.09 10.04
C VAL A 500 -3.48 -0.12 10.21
N ASP A 501 -3.57 -1.14 9.34
CA ASP A 501 -2.68 -2.29 9.37
C ASP A 501 -1.28 -1.90 8.89
N ALA A 502 -1.20 -0.97 7.92
CA ALA A 502 0.06 -0.37 7.49
C ALA A 502 0.70 0.48 8.61
N ALA A 503 -0.10 1.30 9.28
CA ALA A 503 0.37 2.06 10.44
C ALA A 503 0.89 1.15 11.57
N ARG A 504 0.16 0.06 11.89
CA ARG A 504 0.63 -0.92 12.88
C ARG A 504 1.95 -1.55 12.45
N LEU A 505 2.06 -1.99 11.19
CA LEU A 505 3.30 -2.58 10.68
C LEU A 505 4.49 -1.64 10.81
N LEU A 506 4.32 -0.37 10.49
CA LEU A 506 5.39 0.62 10.59
C LEU A 506 5.83 0.83 12.04
N ARG A 507 4.88 0.86 12.97
CA ARG A 507 5.14 1.01 14.41
C ARG A 507 5.82 -0.21 15.02
N ASP A 508 5.31 -1.40 14.73
CA ASP A 508 5.90 -2.67 15.17
C ASP A 508 7.33 -2.83 14.63
N ALA A 509 7.52 -2.46 13.37
CA ALA A 509 8.83 -2.41 12.75
C ALA A 509 9.75 -1.40 13.48
N HIS A 510 9.26 -0.24 13.91
CA HIS A 510 10.07 0.74 14.61
C HIS A 510 10.36 0.40 16.09
N ALA A 511 9.56 -0.45 16.76
CA ALA A 511 9.71 -0.75 18.19
C ALA A 511 11.10 -1.28 18.61
N GLY A 512 11.90 -1.78 17.67
CA GLY A 512 13.32 -2.12 17.88
C GLY A 512 14.31 -0.95 17.79
N GLY A 513 13.84 0.30 17.80
CA GLY A 513 14.62 1.52 17.55
C GLY A 513 14.84 1.79 16.06
N PRO A 514 15.09 3.06 15.66
CA PRO A 514 15.49 3.39 14.29
C PRO A 514 16.85 2.75 13.96
N ALA A 515 17.11 2.49 12.67
CA ALA A 515 18.49 2.34 12.23
C ALA A 515 19.31 3.57 12.65
N THR A 516 20.57 3.38 13.03
CA THR A 516 21.46 4.39 13.64
C THR A 516 21.31 5.78 13.01
N ASP A 517 21.34 6.84 13.83
CA ASP A 517 21.26 8.25 13.41
C ASP A 517 22.55 8.74 12.74
N THR A 518 23.11 7.89 11.87
CA THR A 518 24.28 8.17 11.07
C THR A 518 23.84 8.90 9.80
N ALA A 519 24.63 9.89 9.39
CA ALA A 519 24.45 10.53 8.09
C ALA A 519 24.53 9.46 6.98
N PRO A 520 23.75 9.58 5.90
CA PRO A 520 23.88 8.67 4.76
C PRO A 520 25.27 8.81 4.14
N ALA A 521 25.86 7.69 3.74
CA ALA A 521 27.08 7.67 2.93
C ALA A 521 26.75 7.91 1.44
N ALA A 522 25.55 7.49 1.02
CA ALA A 522 25.06 7.70 -0.34
C ALA A 522 24.62 9.17 -0.57
N PRO A 523 24.71 9.68 -1.82
CA PRO A 523 24.32 11.04 -2.14
C PRO A 523 22.83 11.29 -1.91
N VAL A 524 22.49 12.47 -1.38
CA VAL A 524 21.11 12.89 -1.19
C VAL A 524 20.56 13.42 -2.51
N VAL A 525 19.60 12.72 -3.10
CA VAL A 525 18.84 13.19 -4.27
C VAL A 525 18.02 14.41 -3.87
N THR A 526 18.07 15.44 -4.72
CA THR A 526 17.31 16.70 -4.60
C THR A 526 16.47 17.02 -5.83
N ASP A 527 16.58 16.19 -6.87
CA ASP A 527 15.83 16.30 -8.12
C ASP A 527 15.50 14.88 -8.62
N LEU A 528 14.21 14.52 -8.58
CA LEU A 528 13.74 13.20 -8.99
C LEU A 528 13.83 13.01 -10.51
N ALA A 529 13.72 14.08 -11.30
CA ALA A 529 13.84 13.99 -12.75
C ALA A 529 15.30 13.73 -13.16
N ALA A 530 16.24 14.41 -12.49
CA ALA A 530 17.67 14.15 -12.68
C ALA A 530 18.03 12.71 -12.25
N MET A 531 17.52 12.24 -11.10
CA MET A 531 17.72 10.85 -10.66
C MET A 531 17.17 9.84 -11.70
N ALA A 532 15.98 10.08 -12.24
CA ALA A 532 15.36 9.19 -13.23
C ALA A 532 16.11 9.18 -14.58
N ALA A 533 16.79 10.28 -14.93
CA ALA A 533 17.60 10.39 -16.14
C ALA A 533 19.04 9.86 -15.99
N ASP A 534 19.50 9.63 -14.75
CA ASP A 534 20.86 9.16 -14.47
C ASP A 534 21.02 7.67 -14.85
N PRO A 535 22.03 7.31 -15.70
CA PRO A 535 22.33 5.93 -16.07
C PRO A 535 22.60 4.96 -14.91
N ALA A 536 22.87 5.48 -13.70
CA ALA A 536 23.00 4.68 -12.49
C ALA A 536 21.66 4.09 -12.00
N TYR A 537 20.54 4.71 -12.37
CA TYR A 537 19.18 4.34 -11.98
C TYR A 537 18.34 3.77 -13.13
N GLU A 538 18.89 3.64 -14.34
CA GLU A 538 18.17 3.20 -15.56
C GLU A 538 17.38 1.89 -15.37
N ALA A 539 17.90 0.98 -14.54
CA ALA A 539 17.29 -0.32 -14.28
C ALA A 539 16.10 -0.27 -13.30
N LEU A 540 15.90 0.85 -12.60
CA LEU A 540 14.71 1.07 -11.76
C LEU A 540 13.54 1.64 -12.55
N PHE A 541 13.79 2.24 -13.70
CA PHE A 541 12.82 3.10 -14.36
C PHE A 541 12.58 2.72 -15.82
N GLU A 542 11.37 2.97 -16.30
CA GLU A 542 10.99 2.91 -17.70
C GLU A 542 10.34 4.23 -18.10
N THR A 543 10.69 4.72 -19.29
CA THR A 543 10.17 5.99 -19.81
C THR A 543 9.39 5.70 -21.08
N ASP A 544 8.15 6.21 -21.16
CA ASP A 544 7.28 6.06 -22.33
C ASP A 544 7.37 7.24 -23.31
N GLY A 545 8.37 8.12 -23.11
CA GLY A 545 8.63 9.32 -23.90
C GLY A 545 8.10 10.61 -23.28
N GLU A 546 7.11 10.51 -22.37
CA GLU A 546 6.46 11.68 -21.76
C GLU A 546 6.57 11.68 -20.23
N ALA A 547 6.63 10.50 -19.61
CA ALA A 547 6.90 10.38 -18.18
C ALA A 547 7.72 9.13 -17.87
N THR A 548 8.36 9.13 -16.70
CA THR A 548 9.13 8.00 -16.19
C THR A 548 8.42 7.32 -15.03
N PHE A 549 8.37 5.99 -15.06
CA PHE A 549 7.73 5.17 -14.05
C PHE A 549 8.68 4.10 -13.50
N SER A 550 8.49 3.69 -12.25
CA SER A 550 9.25 2.61 -11.63
C SER A 550 8.92 1.27 -12.30
N ARG A 551 9.92 0.51 -12.75
CA ARG A 551 9.76 -0.88 -13.20
C ARG A 551 9.24 -1.79 -12.07
N THR A 552 8.97 -3.04 -12.40
CA THR A 552 8.61 -4.06 -11.40
C THR A 552 9.63 -4.10 -10.25
N PRO A 553 9.18 -4.18 -8.97
CA PRO A 553 10.08 -4.27 -7.83
C PRO A 553 10.65 -5.68 -7.63
N TRP A 554 10.45 -6.59 -8.60
CA TRP A 554 10.95 -7.95 -8.58
C TRP A 554 11.62 -8.33 -9.90
N THR A 555 12.61 -9.21 -9.80
CA THR A 555 12.99 -10.09 -10.90
C THR A 555 12.65 -11.53 -10.53
N PHE A 556 12.16 -12.30 -11.50
CA PHE A 556 11.88 -13.72 -11.34
C PHE A 556 12.70 -14.50 -12.36
N THR A 557 13.51 -15.44 -11.89
CA THR A 557 14.26 -16.37 -12.75
C THR A 557 13.81 -17.80 -12.47
N PRO A 558 13.72 -18.67 -13.51
CA PRO A 558 13.45 -20.09 -13.28
C PRO A 558 14.54 -20.68 -12.38
N GLN A 559 14.12 -21.38 -11.33
CA GLN A 559 15.09 -22.06 -10.48
C GLN A 559 15.57 -23.33 -11.21
N PRO A 560 16.90 -23.55 -11.35
CA PRO A 560 17.39 -24.76 -12.01
C PRO A 560 16.87 -26.00 -11.25
N SER A 561 16.40 -26.99 -12.00
CA SER A 561 16.07 -28.29 -11.43
C SER A 561 17.34 -28.89 -10.85
N HIS A 562 17.40 -29.08 -9.53
CA HIS A 562 18.45 -29.87 -8.92
C HIS A 562 18.33 -31.30 -9.46
N SER A 563 19.30 -31.68 -10.30
CA SER A 563 19.50 -33.04 -10.82
C SER A 563 20.07 -33.97 -9.77
#